data_AF-A0A1G2LSA2-F1
#
_entry.id   AF-A0A1G2LSA2-F1
#
_cell.length_a   1.000
_cell.length_b   1.000
_cell.length_c   1.000
_cell.angle_alpha   90.00
_cell.angle_beta   90.00
_cell.angle_gamma   90.00
#
_symmetry.space_group_name_H-M   'P 1'
#
loop_
_entity.id
_entity.type
_entity.pdbx_description
1 polymer ?
#
loop_
_entity_poly.entity_id
_entity_poly.type
_entity_poly.pdbx_seq_one_letter_code
_entity_poly.pdbx_strand_id
1 'polypeptide(L)'
;MSINSTQKPIDILFINPPSAFGAYENTKVSVFRQVFPLLSFMSLGGRLKQEGLKADILDLGIEKEPWGILRKTLEAAKPRFIGITSTTPLFFEVKDIAKIAREILGNEVKIIYGGPHATALPKESLEETEINIAVVSEGEETLKEILEGKNLSAIKGIFYKDGGKILSTSARGFIKNLDSLPMPDISLYDIRRYHCSGLVSRGTPVLHMETSRGCPSNCSFCNKNIFQRFFRTKSAERVVDEMKYFIKHGVGEFRIIDDQFATDIERAKKICKLMIKENIRVPWNLANGVRVDRVDQEFLDLAKKAGCYQVGIGFESGDQKSLDSIDKGITLEQAAKCMEMVKKAGLESVGFFMLGLPADTEESLKKTIDFAVKMMPTYAKCTVTLPLPGTRMFDQYEKEGRIKTRDWSQYNFHKVGDVYKHPNLSAETLKRYYNLFYRRFYFNPRYLKMRIIKSIRDKTFLRDVYYGLKTFLPDFFSFLKLGK
;
A
#
# COMPACT_ATOMS: atom_id res chain seq x y z
N MET A 1 4.94 17.93 -21.33
CA MET A 1 3.71 17.84 -22.14
C MET A 1 3.00 19.18 -22.03
N SER A 2 2.72 19.81 -23.16
CA SER A 2 1.99 21.07 -23.24
C SER A 2 0.52 20.83 -22.88
N ILE A 3 0.08 21.37 -21.75
CA ILE A 3 -1.33 21.44 -21.38
C ILE A 3 -2.01 22.31 -22.43
N ASN A 4 -2.98 21.75 -23.16
CA ASN A 4 -3.77 22.47 -24.15
C ASN A 4 -4.51 23.62 -23.45
N SER A 5 -4.21 24.86 -23.84
CA SER A 5 -4.70 26.12 -23.24
C SER A 5 -6.19 26.42 -23.47
N THR A 6 -6.99 25.42 -23.90
CA THR A 6 -8.40 25.58 -24.26
C THR A 6 -9.36 24.75 -23.41
N GLN A 7 -8.89 24.03 -22.39
CA GLN A 7 -9.77 23.32 -21.46
C GLN A 7 -10.29 24.26 -20.37
N LYS A 8 -11.61 24.18 -20.08
CA LYS A 8 -12.23 24.84 -18.91
C LYS A 8 -11.35 24.64 -17.66
N PRO A 9 -11.27 25.63 -16.74
CA PRO A 9 -10.42 25.54 -15.55
C PRO A 9 -10.71 24.26 -14.77
N ILE A 10 -9.65 23.58 -14.33
CA ILE A 10 -9.74 22.39 -13.48
C ILE A 10 -10.20 22.82 -12.08
N ASP A 11 -11.13 22.07 -11.47
CA ASP A 11 -11.58 22.35 -10.11
C ASP A 11 -10.50 21.95 -9.10
N ILE A 12 -9.95 20.74 -9.28
CA ILE A 12 -8.95 20.16 -8.40
C ILE A 12 -7.81 19.50 -9.17
N LEU A 13 -6.58 19.76 -8.72
CA LEU A 13 -5.39 19.00 -9.13
C LEU A 13 -5.02 18.01 -8.02
N PHE A 14 -5.11 16.72 -8.29
CA PHE A 14 -4.55 15.69 -7.40
C PHE A 14 -3.04 15.59 -7.59
N ILE A 15 -2.29 15.50 -6.51
CA ILE A 15 -0.83 15.38 -6.54
C ILE A 15 -0.41 14.14 -5.75
N ASN A 16 0.25 13.21 -6.43
CA ASN A 16 0.92 12.07 -5.79
C ASN A 16 2.37 12.46 -5.44
N PRO A 17 2.83 12.30 -4.18
CA PRO A 17 4.21 12.61 -3.80
C PRO A 17 5.28 11.81 -4.56
N PRO A 18 6.50 12.36 -4.74
CA PRO A 18 7.54 11.74 -5.57
C PRO A 18 8.07 10.42 -5.02
N SER A 19 8.18 10.26 -3.70
CA SER A 19 8.66 9.00 -3.12
C SER A 19 7.56 7.96 -2.93
N ALA A 20 6.37 8.16 -3.50
CA ALA A 20 5.27 7.18 -3.44
C ALA A 20 5.69 5.77 -3.92
N PHE A 21 6.64 5.70 -4.86
CA PHE A 21 7.24 4.46 -5.36
C PHE A 21 8.74 4.33 -5.04
N GLY A 22 9.27 5.24 -4.22
CA GLY A 22 10.71 5.47 -4.02
C GLY A 22 11.45 4.41 -3.20
N ALA A 23 10.74 3.39 -2.70
CA ALA A 23 11.30 2.35 -1.81
C ALA A 23 12.57 1.67 -2.39
N TYR A 24 12.73 1.65 -3.71
CA TYR A 24 13.86 1.02 -4.40
C TYR A 24 14.64 1.97 -5.32
N GLU A 25 14.27 3.25 -5.39
CA GLU A 25 14.75 4.20 -6.42
C GLU A 25 16.27 4.42 -6.37
N ASN A 26 16.84 4.42 -5.16
CA ASN A 26 18.28 4.55 -4.93
C ASN A 26 18.98 3.23 -4.57
N THR A 27 18.36 2.09 -4.91
CA THR A 27 18.88 0.77 -4.55
C THR A 27 19.28 -0.04 -5.78
N LYS A 28 20.16 -1.02 -5.58
CA LYS A 28 20.61 -1.96 -6.65
C LYS A 28 19.47 -2.83 -7.21
N VAL A 29 18.30 -2.80 -6.56
CA VAL A 29 17.05 -3.51 -6.90
C VAL A 29 15.97 -2.58 -7.48
N SER A 30 16.33 -1.41 -8.03
CA SER A 30 15.37 -0.48 -8.67
C SER A 30 14.49 -1.10 -9.76
N VAL A 31 14.93 -2.19 -10.39
CA VAL A 31 14.12 -2.99 -11.34
C VAL A 31 12.90 -3.68 -10.71
N PHE A 32 12.84 -3.76 -9.38
CA PHE A 32 11.70 -4.23 -8.59
C PHE A 32 10.77 -3.08 -8.17
N ARG A 33 11.03 -1.84 -8.62
CA ARG A 33 10.11 -0.71 -8.45
C ARG A 33 8.77 -1.08 -9.09
N GLN A 34 7.71 -0.91 -8.32
CA GLN A 34 6.35 -1.16 -8.74
C GLN A 34 5.66 0.19 -8.80
N VAL A 35 5.13 0.50 -9.97
CA VAL A 35 4.53 1.80 -10.29
C VAL A 35 3.15 1.51 -10.86
N PHE A 36 2.13 2.07 -10.25
CA PHE A 36 0.72 1.84 -10.59
C PHE A 36 -0.10 3.10 -10.30
N PRO A 37 -1.19 3.36 -11.04
CA PRO A 37 -2.11 4.45 -10.73
C PRO A 37 -2.66 4.35 -9.31
N LEU A 38 -2.83 5.47 -8.60
CA LEU A 38 -3.39 5.46 -7.26
C LEU A 38 -4.91 5.27 -7.30
N LEU A 39 -5.36 4.17 -6.71
CA LEU A 39 -6.78 3.84 -6.63
C LEU A 39 -7.60 4.89 -5.85
N SER A 40 -7.02 5.50 -4.82
CA SER A 40 -7.70 6.53 -4.04
C SER A 40 -8.12 7.71 -4.91
N PHE A 41 -7.23 8.23 -5.76
CA PHE A 41 -7.56 9.32 -6.68
C PHE A 41 -8.51 8.89 -7.79
N MET A 42 -8.41 7.66 -8.31
CA MET A 42 -9.43 7.14 -9.25
C MET A 42 -10.82 7.08 -8.60
N SER A 43 -10.93 6.62 -7.34
CA SER A 43 -12.20 6.57 -6.59
C SER A 43 -12.79 7.98 -6.43
N LEU A 44 -11.98 8.92 -5.94
CA LEU A 44 -12.38 10.32 -5.78
C LEU A 44 -12.77 10.94 -7.13
N GLY A 45 -11.96 10.73 -8.18
CA GLY A 45 -12.25 11.19 -9.53
C GLY A 45 -13.57 10.67 -10.07
N GLY A 46 -13.88 9.39 -9.84
CA GLY A 46 -15.18 8.80 -10.21
C GLY A 46 -16.35 9.55 -9.58
N ARG A 47 -16.26 9.88 -8.28
CA ARG A 47 -17.29 10.66 -7.57
C ARG A 47 -17.40 12.08 -8.11
N LEU A 48 -16.28 12.78 -8.31
CA LEU A 48 -16.29 14.14 -8.84
C LEU A 48 -16.86 14.21 -10.26
N LYS A 49 -16.50 13.25 -11.11
CA LYS A 49 -16.99 13.15 -12.49
C LYS A 49 -18.51 12.95 -12.56
N GLN A 50 -19.07 12.15 -11.66
CA GLN A 50 -20.52 11.95 -11.56
C GLN A 50 -21.28 13.26 -11.27
N GLU A 51 -20.66 14.17 -10.52
CA GLU A 51 -21.22 15.48 -10.16
C GLU A 51 -20.84 16.59 -11.17
N GLY A 52 -20.18 16.24 -12.28
CA GLY A 52 -19.75 17.20 -13.31
C GLY A 52 -18.56 18.07 -12.93
N LEU A 53 -17.87 17.77 -11.82
CA LEU A 53 -16.66 18.45 -11.37
C LEU A 53 -15.43 17.92 -12.12
N LYS A 54 -14.48 18.81 -12.44
CA LYS A 54 -13.29 18.47 -13.21
C LYS A 54 -12.08 18.26 -12.31
N ALA A 55 -11.53 17.04 -12.33
CA ALA A 55 -10.27 16.71 -11.70
C ALA A 55 -9.19 16.42 -12.74
N ASP A 56 -7.95 16.74 -12.39
CA ASP A 56 -6.74 16.33 -13.11
C ASP A 56 -5.71 15.78 -12.10
N ILE A 57 -4.65 15.14 -12.59
CA ILE A 57 -3.63 14.52 -11.73
C ILE A 57 -2.21 14.78 -12.19
N LEU A 58 -1.36 15.09 -11.22
CA LEU A 58 0.08 15.12 -11.35
C LEU A 58 0.70 14.04 -10.46
N ASP A 59 1.17 12.96 -11.08
CA ASP A 59 1.86 11.90 -10.36
C ASP A 59 3.38 12.16 -10.37
N LEU A 60 3.90 12.75 -9.29
CA LEU A 60 5.32 13.06 -9.19
C LEU A 60 6.19 11.81 -9.06
N GLY A 61 5.60 10.68 -8.61
CA GLY A 61 6.33 9.44 -8.38
C GLY A 61 6.77 8.72 -9.64
N ILE A 62 6.40 9.22 -10.82
CA ILE A 62 6.81 8.67 -12.13
C ILE A 62 7.61 9.67 -12.96
N GLU A 63 7.91 10.83 -12.39
CA GLU A 63 8.61 11.93 -13.08
C GLU A 63 10.10 11.90 -12.74
N LYS A 64 10.94 12.23 -13.71
CA LYS A 64 12.40 12.32 -13.49
C LYS A 64 12.78 13.54 -12.66
N GLU A 65 12.10 14.66 -12.92
CA GLU A 65 12.35 15.96 -12.28
C GLU A 65 11.07 16.44 -11.57
N PRO A 66 10.65 15.76 -10.49
CA PRO A 66 9.32 15.93 -9.88
C PRO A 66 9.04 17.37 -9.44
N TRP A 67 10.02 18.03 -8.82
CA TRP A 67 9.84 19.40 -8.33
C TRP A 67 9.75 20.41 -9.48
N GLY A 68 10.53 20.22 -10.55
CA GLY A 68 10.50 21.09 -11.72
C GLY A 68 9.17 21.00 -12.47
N ILE A 69 8.62 19.79 -12.63
CA ILE A 69 7.31 19.61 -13.28
C ILE A 69 6.16 20.08 -12.40
N LEU A 70 6.26 19.95 -11.07
CA LEU A 70 5.30 20.51 -10.12
C LEU A 70 5.16 22.02 -10.33
N ARG A 71 6.27 22.76 -10.29
CA ARG A 71 6.24 24.22 -10.46
C ARG A 71 5.59 24.64 -11.77
N LYS A 72 6.04 24.06 -12.89
CA LYS A 72 5.48 24.32 -14.24
C LYS A 72 3.99 24.02 -14.34
N THR A 73 3.55 22.92 -13.73
CA THR A 73 2.14 22.51 -13.76
C THR A 73 1.26 23.48 -12.98
N LEU A 74 1.71 23.91 -11.80
CA LEU A 74 0.97 24.88 -10.98
C LEU A 74 0.87 26.25 -11.67
N GLU A 75 1.96 26.74 -12.27
CA GLU A 75 1.99 28.00 -13.03
C GLU A 75 1.01 28.00 -14.21
N ALA A 76 0.90 26.86 -14.91
CA ALA A 76 0.05 26.72 -16.09
C ALA A 76 -1.43 26.45 -15.73
N ALA A 77 -1.68 25.54 -14.79
CA ALA A 77 -3.03 25.04 -14.52
C ALA A 77 -3.83 25.89 -13.52
N LYS A 78 -3.14 26.59 -12.60
CA LYS A 78 -3.72 27.45 -11.56
C LYS A 78 -5.01 26.87 -10.92
N PRO A 79 -4.96 25.66 -10.36
CA PRO A 79 -6.14 25.01 -9.82
C PRO A 79 -6.70 25.75 -8.60
N ARG A 80 -8.04 25.73 -8.44
CA ARG A 80 -8.71 26.27 -7.25
C ARG A 80 -8.43 25.42 -6.00
N PHE A 81 -8.40 24.10 -6.18
CA PHE A 81 -8.10 23.12 -5.14
C PHE A 81 -6.90 22.25 -5.50
N ILE A 82 -6.11 21.87 -4.50
CA ILE A 82 -5.08 20.84 -4.62
C ILE A 82 -5.43 19.71 -3.66
N GLY A 83 -5.47 18.48 -4.15
CA GLY A 83 -5.69 17.28 -3.34
C GLY A 83 -4.41 16.46 -3.20
N ILE A 84 -3.96 16.23 -1.97
CA ILE A 84 -2.73 15.47 -1.69
C ILE A 84 -3.08 14.27 -0.78
N THR A 85 -2.36 13.17 -0.92
CA THR A 85 -2.44 12.04 0.01
C THR A 85 -1.06 11.47 0.29
N SER A 86 -0.86 10.93 1.49
CA SER A 86 0.37 10.21 1.82
C SER A 86 0.18 9.22 2.97
N THR A 87 1.07 8.22 3.01
CA THR A 87 1.34 7.46 4.23
C THR A 87 2.25 8.26 5.17
N THR A 88 2.31 7.89 6.45
CA THR A 88 3.10 8.62 7.47
C THR A 88 4.55 8.90 7.07
N PRO A 89 5.32 7.94 6.52
CA PRO A 89 6.72 8.21 6.18
C PRO A 89 6.90 9.26 5.09
N LEU A 90 5.86 9.57 4.31
CA LEU A 90 5.90 10.49 3.18
C LEU A 90 5.30 11.86 3.52
N PHE A 91 4.93 12.11 4.78
CA PHE A 91 4.32 13.37 5.18
C PHE A 91 5.23 14.59 4.93
N PHE A 92 6.56 14.41 5.01
CA PHE A 92 7.49 15.49 4.70
C PHE A 92 7.36 16.01 3.26
N GLU A 93 7.07 15.15 2.29
CA GLU A 93 6.87 15.57 0.90
C GLU A 93 5.55 16.35 0.73
N VAL A 94 4.55 16.08 1.56
CA VAL A 94 3.30 16.85 1.59
C VAL A 94 3.59 18.29 2.05
N LYS A 95 4.49 18.47 3.03
CA LYS A 95 4.95 19.81 3.46
C LYS A 95 5.60 20.55 2.29
N ASP A 96 6.50 19.90 1.56
CA ASP A 96 7.22 20.49 0.43
C ASP A 96 6.26 20.87 -0.71
N ILE A 97 5.34 19.99 -1.09
CA ILE A 97 4.33 20.27 -2.12
C ILE A 97 3.44 21.45 -1.69
N ALA A 98 2.95 21.46 -0.45
CA ALA A 98 2.08 22.50 0.05
C ALA A 98 2.78 23.87 0.07
N LYS A 99 4.06 23.92 0.47
CA LYS A 99 4.88 25.13 0.42
C LYS A 99 5.07 25.64 -1.01
N ILE A 100 5.45 24.77 -1.94
CA ILE A 100 5.64 25.14 -3.36
C ILE A 100 4.31 25.65 -3.96
N ALA A 101 3.20 25.00 -3.65
CA ALA A 101 1.88 25.46 -4.09
C ALA A 101 1.54 26.87 -3.56
N ARG A 102 1.84 27.13 -2.28
CA ARG A 102 1.62 28.45 -1.67
C ARG A 102 2.53 29.52 -2.28
N GLU A 103 3.79 29.20 -2.56
CA GLU A 103 4.74 30.11 -3.24
C GLU A 103 4.24 30.56 -4.62
N ILE A 104 3.63 29.65 -5.39
CA ILE A 104 3.24 29.91 -6.79
C ILE A 104 1.83 30.49 -6.90
N LEU A 105 0.88 29.99 -6.10
CA LEU A 105 -0.56 30.28 -6.24
C LEU A 105 -1.10 31.21 -5.14
N GLY A 106 -0.30 31.55 -4.13
CA GLY A 106 -0.70 32.43 -3.03
C GLY A 106 -1.78 31.84 -2.13
N ASN A 107 -2.49 32.69 -1.39
CA ASN A 107 -3.47 32.27 -0.36
C ASN A 107 -4.83 31.83 -0.92
N GLU A 108 -5.07 32.04 -2.22
CA GLU A 108 -6.34 31.71 -2.88
C GLU A 108 -6.52 30.21 -3.07
N VAL A 109 -5.43 29.47 -3.35
CA VAL A 109 -5.50 28.02 -3.49
C VAL A 109 -5.83 27.36 -2.15
N LYS A 110 -6.78 26.42 -2.20
CA LYS A 110 -7.15 25.58 -1.06
C LYS A 110 -6.53 24.20 -1.20
N ILE A 111 -5.62 23.90 -0.28
CA ILE A 111 -4.92 22.61 -0.22
C ILE A 111 -5.68 21.68 0.72
N ILE A 112 -6.12 20.56 0.17
CA ILE A 112 -6.89 19.50 0.84
C ILE A 112 -5.98 18.28 0.97
N TYR A 113 -5.88 17.74 2.18
CA TYR A 113 -5.05 16.58 2.48
C TYR A 113 -5.90 15.44 3.04
N GLY A 114 -5.71 14.23 2.50
CA GLY A 114 -6.45 13.05 2.94
C GLY A 114 -5.59 11.79 3.00
N GLY A 115 -6.20 10.69 3.44
CA GLY A 115 -5.55 9.38 3.53
C GLY A 115 -4.99 9.06 4.91
N PRO A 116 -4.07 8.07 5.01
CA PRO A 116 -3.70 7.45 6.29
C PRO A 116 -3.13 8.41 7.32
N HIS A 117 -2.17 9.25 6.93
CA HIS A 117 -1.53 10.15 7.89
C HIS A 117 -2.45 11.33 8.26
N ALA A 118 -3.15 11.92 7.28
CA ALA A 118 -4.18 12.94 7.54
C ALA A 118 -5.25 12.44 8.54
N THR A 119 -5.63 11.17 8.45
CA THR A 119 -6.60 10.55 9.35
C THR A 119 -6.00 10.29 10.74
N ALA A 120 -4.74 9.87 10.82
CA ALA A 120 -4.08 9.56 12.09
C ALA A 120 -3.69 10.82 12.88
N LEU A 121 -3.23 11.87 12.20
CA LEU A 121 -2.69 13.08 12.80
C LEU A 121 -3.24 14.35 12.09
N PRO A 122 -4.56 14.56 12.06
CA PRO A 122 -5.17 15.66 11.29
C PRO A 122 -4.76 17.04 11.78
N LYS A 123 -4.62 17.20 13.10
CA LYS A 123 -4.22 18.46 13.72
C LYS A 123 -2.77 18.80 13.39
N GLU A 124 -1.85 17.85 13.63
CA GLU A 124 -0.42 17.99 13.26
C GLU A 124 -0.25 18.28 11.77
N SER A 125 -1.05 17.61 10.93
CA SER A 125 -1.05 17.82 9.48
C SER A 125 -1.34 19.29 9.11
N LEU A 126 -2.22 19.96 9.84
CA LEU A 126 -2.52 21.39 9.62
C LEU A 126 -1.48 22.30 10.29
N GLU A 127 -1.00 21.96 11.48
CA GLU A 127 -0.04 22.79 12.23
C GLU A 127 1.32 22.87 11.52
N GLU A 128 1.79 21.76 10.97
CA GLU A 128 3.14 21.66 10.41
C GLU A 128 3.23 21.93 8.90
N THR A 129 2.11 22.30 8.25
CA THR A 129 2.05 22.49 6.80
C THR A 129 1.20 23.69 6.38
N GLU A 130 1.27 24.05 5.10
CA GLU A 130 0.40 25.03 4.44
C GLU A 130 -1.00 24.49 4.06
N ILE A 131 -1.35 23.27 4.51
CA ILE A 131 -2.66 22.65 4.25
C ILE A 131 -3.78 23.47 4.88
N ASN A 132 -4.91 23.57 4.16
CA ASN A 132 -6.10 24.28 4.62
C ASN A 132 -7.12 23.34 5.27
N ILE A 133 -7.29 22.13 4.72
CA ILE A 133 -8.31 21.16 5.15
C ILE A 133 -7.68 19.76 5.20
N ALA A 134 -7.80 19.08 6.33
CA ALA A 134 -7.48 17.66 6.48
C ALA A 134 -8.78 16.84 6.51
N VAL A 135 -8.94 15.93 5.56
CA VAL A 135 -10.06 15.00 5.44
C VAL A 135 -9.71 13.70 6.17
N VAL A 136 -10.56 13.32 7.12
CA VAL A 136 -10.38 12.15 7.98
C VAL A 136 -11.30 11.03 7.50
N SER A 137 -10.78 9.80 7.40
CA SER A 137 -11.49 8.62 6.91
C SER A 137 -11.82 8.68 5.40
N GLU A 138 -13.05 8.34 5.01
CA GLU A 138 -13.47 8.24 3.61
C GLU A 138 -13.68 9.63 2.99
N GLY A 139 -13.15 9.81 1.78
CA GLY A 139 -13.02 11.13 1.16
C GLY A 139 -14.08 11.45 0.10
N GLU A 140 -14.80 10.47 -0.43
CA GLU A 140 -15.66 10.65 -1.61
C GLU A 140 -16.75 11.71 -1.40
N GLU A 141 -17.58 11.56 -0.36
CA GLU A 141 -18.64 12.54 -0.06
C GLU A 141 -18.09 13.84 0.51
N THR A 142 -17.05 13.75 1.35
CA THR A 142 -16.45 14.91 2.00
C THR A 142 -15.82 15.85 0.96
N LEU A 143 -15.07 15.31 0.01
CA LEU A 143 -14.43 16.08 -1.04
C LEU A 143 -15.47 16.71 -1.98
N LYS A 144 -16.52 15.97 -2.34
CA LYS A 144 -17.66 16.52 -3.09
C LYS A 144 -18.21 17.78 -2.41
N GLU A 145 -18.55 17.68 -1.12
CA GLU A 145 -19.12 18.80 -0.36
C GLU A 145 -18.18 20.02 -0.29
N ILE A 146 -16.87 19.79 -0.19
CA ILE A 146 -15.86 20.87 -0.20
C ILE A 146 -15.84 21.57 -1.57
N LEU A 147 -15.82 20.81 -2.67
CA LEU A 147 -15.72 21.36 -4.03
C LEU A 147 -17.02 22.06 -4.49
N GLU A 148 -18.17 21.64 -3.95
CA GLU A 148 -19.46 22.35 -4.09
C GLU A 148 -19.50 23.70 -3.35
N GLY A 149 -18.49 24.01 -2.53
CA GLY A 149 -18.42 25.27 -1.80
C GLY A 149 -19.34 25.33 -0.59
N LYS A 150 -19.72 24.17 0.00
CA LYS A 150 -20.48 24.16 1.26
C LYS A 150 -19.65 24.81 2.37
N ASN A 151 -20.35 25.39 3.34
CA ASN A 151 -19.70 25.94 4.52
C ASN A 151 -18.95 24.82 5.27
N LEU A 152 -17.64 25.02 5.51
CA LEU A 152 -16.76 24.01 6.13
C LEU A 152 -17.28 23.53 7.49
N SER A 153 -17.92 24.40 8.29
CA SER A 153 -18.49 24.03 9.59
C SER A 153 -19.61 22.98 9.51
N ALA A 154 -20.27 22.87 8.35
CA ALA A 154 -21.35 21.90 8.11
C ALA A 154 -20.85 20.58 7.49
N ILE A 155 -19.61 20.54 6.98
CA ILE A 155 -19.04 19.36 6.33
C ILE A 155 -18.51 18.41 7.40
N LYS A 156 -19.02 17.18 7.43
CA LYS A 156 -18.56 16.17 8.40
C LYS A 156 -17.22 15.55 7.99
N GLY A 157 -16.40 15.20 8.99
CA GLY A 157 -15.17 14.45 8.81
C GLY A 157 -13.94 15.27 8.41
N ILE A 158 -13.88 16.54 8.81
CA ILE A 158 -12.75 17.41 8.49
C ILE A 158 -12.16 18.13 9.71
N PHE A 159 -10.87 18.43 9.60
CA PHE A 159 -10.20 19.47 10.35
C PHE A 159 -9.83 20.59 9.37
N TYR A 160 -9.92 21.85 9.76
CA TYR A 160 -9.63 22.97 8.87
C TYR A 160 -9.12 24.19 9.63
N LYS A 161 -8.39 25.05 8.91
CA LYS A 161 -7.94 26.35 9.43
C LYS A 161 -8.99 27.43 9.18
N ASP A 162 -9.35 28.16 10.23
CA ASP A 162 -10.21 29.34 10.16
C ASP A 162 -9.75 30.39 11.18
N GLY A 163 -9.52 31.63 10.72
CA GLY A 163 -9.04 32.74 11.57
C GLY A 163 -7.76 32.43 12.37
N GLY A 164 -6.85 31.60 11.82
CA GLY A 164 -5.63 31.16 12.51
C GLY A 164 -5.83 30.05 13.55
N LYS A 165 -7.07 29.57 13.74
CA LYS A 165 -7.39 28.44 14.62
C LYS A 165 -7.62 27.17 13.80
N ILE A 166 -7.33 26.02 14.39
CA ILE A 166 -7.70 24.72 13.83
C ILE A 166 -9.00 24.27 14.46
N LEU A 167 -10.02 24.10 13.62
CA LEU A 167 -11.34 23.63 13.99
C LEU A 167 -11.53 22.19 13.48
N SER A 168 -12.47 21.47 14.09
CA SER A 168 -12.86 20.13 13.67
C SER A 168 -14.37 20.02 13.63
N THR A 169 -14.89 19.19 12.72
CA THR A 169 -16.32 18.89 12.63
C THR A 169 -16.62 17.48 13.12
N SER A 170 -17.90 17.19 13.32
CA SER A 170 -18.34 15.85 13.69
C SER A 170 -17.86 14.79 12.68
N ALA A 171 -17.56 13.59 13.17
CA ALA A 171 -17.13 12.48 12.32
C ALA A 171 -18.17 12.14 11.26
N ARG A 172 -17.71 11.80 10.05
CA ARG A 172 -18.57 11.27 8.98
C ARG A 172 -18.78 9.78 9.18
N GLY A 173 -20.03 9.33 9.02
CA GLY A 173 -20.34 7.90 9.00
C GLY A 173 -19.81 7.22 7.73
N PHE A 174 -19.43 5.96 7.85
CA PHE A 174 -18.91 5.18 6.73
C PHE A 174 -19.95 4.94 5.63
N ILE A 175 -19.48 4.89 4.38
CA ILE A 175 -20.26 4.55 3.19
C ILE A 175 -20.74 3.10 3.34
N LYS A 176 -22.04 2.90 3.57
CA LYS A 176 -22.59 1.57 3.89
C LYS A 176 -22.58 0.61 2.71
N ASN A 177 -23.03 1.08 1.55
CA ASN A 177 -23.08 0.30 0.32
C ASN A 177 -21.96 0.75 -0.63
N LEU A 178 -20.92 -0.07 -0.80
CA LEU A 178 -19.81 0.27 -1.68
C LEU A 178 -20.20 0.20 -3.17
N ASP A 179 -21.28 -0.50 -3.53
CA ASP A 179 -21.78 -0.53 -4.92
C ASP A 179 -22.43 0.81 -5.33
N SER A 180 -22.77 1.68 -4.37
CA SER A 180 -23.27 3.03 -4.65
C SER A 180 -22.18 3.99 -5.15
N LEU A 181 -20.91 3.58 -5.07
CA LEU A 181 -19.79 4.36 -5.58
C LEU A 181 -19.73 4.25 -7.12
N PRO A 182 -19.46 5.35 -7.82
CA PRO A 182 -19.29 5.33 -9.27
C PRO A 182 -18.07 4.49 -9.66
N MET A 183 -17.96 4.15 -10.94
CA MET A 183 -16.75 3.50 -11.45
C MET A 183 -15.53 4.38 -11.19
N PRO A 184 -14.39 3.84 -10.70
CA PRO A 184 -13.19 4.64 -10.52
C PRO A 184 -12.74 5.24 -11.86
N ASP A 185 -12.37 6.52 -11.85
CA ASP A 185 -12.05 7.26 -13.07
C ASP A 185 -10.63 6.98 -13.54
N ILE A 186 -10.46 5.87 -14.27
CA ILE A 186 -9.19 5.51 -14.91
C ILE A 186 -8.73 6.57 -15.92
N SER A 187 -9.64 7.41 -16.46
CA SER A 187 -9.28 8.44 -17.43
C SER A 187 -8.47 9.58 -16.84
N LEU A 188 -8.38 9.70 -15.51
CA LEU A 188 -7.42 10.57 -14.85
C LEU A 188 -5.97 10.21 -15.21
N TYR A 189 -5.69 8.95 -15.51
CA TYR A 189 -4.33 8.47 -15.71
C TYR A 189 -4.05 8.08 -17.16
N ASP A 190 -2.90 8.51 -17.69
CA ASP A 190 -2.29 7.82 -18.82
C ASP A 190 -1.61 6.54 -18.32
N ILE A 191 -2.38 5.45 -18.22
CA ILE A 191 -1.92 4.19 -17.64
C ILE A 191 -0.72 3.57 -18.36
N ARG A 192 -0.44 3.97 -19.61
CA ARG A 192 0.72 3.48 -20.38
C ARG A 192 2.05 3.93 -19.77
N ARG A 193 2.03 4.99 -18.97
CA ARG A 193 3.20 5.49 -18.21
C ARG A 193 3.55 4.60 -17.02
N TYR A 194 2.64 3.71 -16.61
CA TYR A 194 2.78 2.88 -15.41
C TYR A 194 3.22 1.47 -15.80
N HIS A 195 4.54 1.26 -15.85
CA HIS A 195 5.12 -0.01 -16.25
C HIS A 195 5.81 -0.70 -15.07
N CYS A 196 5.34 -1.90 -14.73
CA CYS A 196 6.05 -2.81 -13.84
C CYS A 196 6.90 -3.80 -14.63
N SER A 197 8.09 -4.11 -14.12
CA SER A 197 8.95 -5.14 -14.71
C SER A 197 8.29 -6.52 -14.68
N GLY A 198 8.51 -7.33 -15.73
CA GLY A 198 8.09 -8.74 -15.77
C GLY A 198 8.75 -9.65 -14.71
N LEU A 199 9.69 -9.10 -13.91
CA LEU A 199 10.22 -9.75 -12.71
C LEU A 199 9.22 -9.75 -11.55
N VAL A 200 8.39 -8.72 -11.45
CA VAL A 200 7.46 -8.46 -10.33
C VAL A 200 5.99 -8.49 -10.75
N SER A 201 5.72 -8.57 -12.05
CA SER A 201 4.38 -8.62 -12.64
C SER A 201 4.31 -9.71 -13.72
N ARG A 202 3.10 -10.21 -13.95
CA ARG A 202 2.69 -11.13 -15.02
C ARG A 202 1.94 -10.41 -16.14
N GLY A 203 1.51 -9.17 -15.91
CA GLY A 203 0.95 -8.27 -16.92
C GLY A 203 1.20 -6.80 -16.59
N THR A 204 1.12 -5.93 -17.59
CA THR A 204 1.39 -4.50 -17.47
C THR A 204 0.47 -3.73 -18.41
N PRO A 205 -0.09 -2.57 -18.02
CA PRO A 205 0.01 -1.90 -16.72
C PRO A 205 -0.62 -2.71 -15.58
N VAL A 206 -0.07 -2.55 -14.38
CA VAL A 206 -0.61 -3.13 -13.14
C VAL A 206 -1.58 -2.12 -12.52
N LEU A 207 -2.75 -2.59 -12.08
CA LEU A 207 -3.72 -1.78 -11.34
C LEU A 207 -3.99 -2.37 -9.96
N HIS A 208 -4.00 -1.51 -8.95
CA HIS A 208 -4.52 -1.86 -7.63
C HIS A 208 -6.05 -1.81 -7.65
N MET A 209 -6.68 -2.79 -7.01
CA MET A 209 -8.12 -2.91 -6.91
C MET A 209 -8.55 -3.14 -5.46
N GLU A 210 -9.57 -2.39 -5.05
CA GLU A 210 -10.25 -2.56 -3.77
C GLU A 210 -11.61 -3.20 -4.05
N THR A 211 -11.87 -4.32 -3.39
CA THR A 211 -13.15 -5.04 -3.42
C THR A 211 -13.87 -4.94 -2.07
N SER A 212 -13.17 -4.57 -1.00
CA SER A 212 -13.72 -4.40 0.33
C SER A 212 -12.94 -3.36 1.13
N ARG A 213 -13.59 -2.76 2.13
CA ARG A 213 -13.01 -1.79 3.06
C ARG A 213 -13.08 -2.30 4.49
N GLY A 214 -11.99 -2.09 5.22
CA GLY A 214 -11.87 -2.43 6.65
C GLY A 214 -11.50 -3.89 6.91
N CYS A 215 -11.11 -4.16 8.16
CA CYS A 215 -10.76 -5.49 8.62
C CYS A 215 -11.27 -5.72 10.06
N PRO A 216 -12.02 -6.80 10.33
CA PRO A 216 -12.59 -7.05 11.65
C PRO A 216 -11.55 -7.56 12.67
N SER A 217 -10.33 -7.88 12.22
CA SER A 217 -9.28 -8.43 13.10
C SER A 217 -8.83 -7.41 14.14
N ASN A 218 -8.25 -7.88 15.25
CA ASN A 218 -7.86 -7.01 16.37
C ASN A 218 -6.38 -6.59 16.37
N CYS A 219 -5.54 -6.96 15.39
CA CYS A 219 -4.09 -6.74 15.47
C CYS A 219 -3.66 -5.32 15.95
N SER A 220 -2.81 -5.24 16.98
CA SER A 220 -2.44 -3.98 17.66
C SER A 220 -1.51 -3.07 16.85
N PHE A 221 -0.68 -3.65 15.98
CA PHE A 221 0.27 -2.95 15.11
C PHE A 221 -0.36 -2.39 13.81
N CYS A 222 -1.57 -2.84 13.46
CA CYS A 222 -2.17 -2.56 12.16
C CYS A 222 -2.94 -1.24 12.20
N ASN A 223 -2.63 -0.33 11.28
CA ASN A 223 -3.35 0.93 11.15
C ASN A 223 -4.73 0.67 10.54
N LYS A 224 -5.78 1.04 11.27
CA LYS A 224 -7.18 0.85 10.87
C LYS A 224 -7.94 2.16 10.86
N ASN A 225 -7.29 3.33 10.93
CA ASN A 225 -8.01 4.55 11.27
C ASN A 225 -8.97 5.01 10.18
N ILE A 226 -8.69 4.68 8.93
CA ILE A 226 -9.54 5.09 7.80
C ILE A 226 -10.88 4.35 7.82
N PHE A 227 -10.87 3.03 7.96
CA PHE A 227 -12.08 2.19 7.81
C PHE A 227 -12.54 1.54 9.12
N GLN A 228 -11.75 1.68 10.18
CA GLN A 228 -11.90 1.02 11.46
C GLN A 228 -12.07 -0.51 11.28
N ARG A 229 -12.99 -1.11 12.05
CA ARG A 229 -13.23 -2.56 12.04
C ARG A 229 -14.45 -2.96 11.20
N PHE A 230 -15.03 -2.02 10.45
CA PHE A 230 -16.25 -2.24 9.70
C PHE A 230 -15.92 -2.82 8.33
N PHE A 231 -15.97 -4.16 8.25
CA PHE A 231 -15.83 -4.87 6.98
C PHE A 231 -17.06 -4.64 6.11
N ARG A 232 -16.84 -3.97 4.97
CA ARG A 232 -17.87 -3.65 3.97
C ARG A 232 -17.35 -4.07 2.62
N THR A 233 -18.24 -4.54 1.75
CA THR A 233 -17.82 -5.14 0.49
C THR A 233 -18.56 -4.56 -0.70
N LYS A 234 -17.92 -4.58 -1.86
CA LYS A 234 -18.60 -4.51 -3.16
C LYS A 234 -19.24 -5.86 -3.47
N SER A 235 -20.37 -5.91 -4.17
CA SER A 235 -20.91 -7.18 -4.66
C SER A 235 -19.93 -7.90 -5.59
N ALA A 236 -20.07 -9.21 -5.73
CA ALA A 236 -19.19 -9.99 -6.59
C ALA A 236 -19.35 -9.58 -8.07
N GLU A 237 -20.58 -9.24 -8.46
CA GLU A 237 -20.96 -8.68 -9.75
C GLU A 237 -20.24 -7.35 -10.00
N ARG A 238 -20.31 -6.42 -9.03
CA ARG A 238 -19.62 -5.13 -9.13
C ARG A 238 -18.12 -5.26 -9.31
N VAL A 239 -17.48 -6.20 -8.60
CA VAL A 239 -16.03 -6.48 -8.75
C VAL A 239 -15.72 -6.94 -10.17
N VAL A 240 -16.51 -7.87 -10.70
CA VAL A 240 -16.32 -8.39 -12.06
C VAL A 240 -16.55 -7.30 -13.12
N ASP A 241 -17.54 -6.43 -12.92
CA ASP A 241 -17.80 -5.30 -13.82
C ASP A 241 -16.66 -4.28 -13.82
N GLU A 242 -16.10 -3.96 -12.64
CA GLU A 242 -14.91 -3.12 -12.53
C GLU A 242 -13.70 -3.74 -13.23
N MET A 243 -13.46 -5.05 -13.07
CA MET A 243 -12.39 -5.75 -13.79
C MET A 243 -12.57 -5.64 -15.31
N LYS A 244 -13.77 -5.91 -15.83
CA LYS A 244 -14.09 -5.78 -17.26
C LYS A 244 -13.87 -4.35 -17.76
N TYR A 245 -14.31 -3.36 -16.98
CA TYR A 245 -14.11 -1.95 -17.28
C TYR A 245 -12.62 -1.61 -17.42
N PHE A 246 -11.79 -2.02 -16.45
CA PHE A 246 -10.35 -1.74 -16.49
C PHE A 246 -9.60 -2.51 -17.57
N ILE A 247 -9.97 -3.77 -17.84
CA ILE A 247 -9.40 -4.56 -18.96
C ILE A 247 -9.69 -3.86 -20.29
N LYS A 248 -10.91 -3.35 -20.50
CA LYS A 248 -11.27 -2.58 -21.70
C LYS A 248 -10.39 -1.33 -21.88
N HIS A 249 -9.87 -0.77 -20.79
CA HIS A 249 -8.96 0.38 -20.82
C HIS A 249 -7.47 -0.03 -20.92
N GLY A 250 -7.16 -1.31 -21.05
CA GLY A 250 -5.80 -1.81 -21.31
C GLY A 250 -5.04 -2.28 -20.07
N VAL A 251 -5.69 -2.46 -18.91
CA VAL A 251 -5.04 -3.02 -17.72
C VAL A 251 -4.64 -4.48 -17.96
N GLY A 252 -3.38 -4.80 -17.63
CA GLY A 252 -2.79 -6.12 -17.87
C GLY A 252 -2.68 -7.01 -16.64
N GLU A 253 -2.77 -6.46 -15.42
CA GLU A 253 -2.74 -7.22 -14.17
C GLU A 253 -3.49 -6.48 -13.06
N PHE A 254 -4.18 -7.23 -12.19
CA PHE A 254 -4.80 -6.70 -10.98
C PHE A 254 -4.07 -7.13 -9.71
N ARG A 255 -4.01 -6.22 -8.74
CA ARG A 255 -3.58 -6.53 -7.38
C ARG A 255 -4.67 -6.12 -6.42
N ILE A 256 -5.26 -7.11 -5.77
CA ILE A 256 -6.29 -6.85 -4.79
C ILE A 256 -5.60 -6.39 -3.51
N ILE A 257 -5.93 -5.16 -3.09
CA ILE A 257 -5.34 -4.47 -1.94
C ILE A 257 -6.29 -4.35 -0.76
N ASP A 258 -7.33 -5.18 -0.73
CA ASP A 258 -8.19 -5.34 0.43
C ASP A 258 -7.35 -5.68 1.67
N ASP A 259 -7.73 -5.15 2.84
CA ASP A 259 -7.09 -5.55 4.09
C ASP A 259 -7.23 -7.07 4.33
N GLN A 260 -8.39 -7.64 3.95
CA GLN A 260 -8.69 -9.06 4.02
C GLN A 260 -9.77 -9.47 3.00
N PHE A 261 -9.36 -9.81 1.77
CA PHE A 261 -10.26 -10.27 0.69
C PHE A 261 -11.13 -11.47 1.08
N ALA A 262 -10.57 -12.42 1.82
CA ALA A 262 -11.21 -13.69 2.18
C ALA A 262 -11.97 -13.64 3.52
N THR A 263 -12.20 -12.46 4.11
CA THR A 263 -13.01 -12.34 5.34
C THR A 263 -14.39 -12.94 5.16
N ASP A 264 -15.03 -12.64 4.03
CA ASP A 264 -16.22 -13.32 3.54
C ASP A 264 -15.78 -14.28 2.43
N ILE A 265 -15.51 -15.53 2.83
CA ILE A 265 -14.95 -16.54 1.94
C ILE A 265 -15.95 -16.99 0.86
N GLU A 266 -17.25 -16.97 1.15
CA GLU A 266 -18.28 -17.34 0.18
C GLU A 266 -18.41 -16.28 -0.90
N ARG A 267 -18.31 -15.00 -0.54
CA ARG A 267 -18.17 -13.91 -1.51
C ARG A 267 -16.89 -14.05 -2.33
N ALA A 268 -15.75 -14.36 -1.71
CA ALA A 268 -14.49 -14.55 -2.41
C ALA A 268 -14.56 -15.69 -3.45
N LYS A 269 -15.19 -16.82 -3.08
CA LYS A 269 -15.50 -17.93 -3.99
C LYS A 269 -16.46 -17.49 -5.10
N LYS A 270 -17.50 -16.71 -4.78
CA LYS A 270 -18.46 -16.18 -5.77
C LYS A 270 -17.77 -15.30 -6.82
N ILE A 271 -16.85 -14.41 -6.42
CA ILE A 271 -16.04 -13.61 -7.34
C ILE A 271 -15.25 -14.51 -8.28
N CYS A 272 -14.53 -15.51 -7.76
CA CYS A 272 -13.76 -16.44 -8.59
C CYS A 272 -14.65 -17.22 -9.56
N LYS A 273 -15.81 -17.73 -9.09
CA LYS A 273 -16.80 -18.44 -9.91
C LYS A 273 -17.32 -17.55 -11.06
N LEU A 274 -17.62 -16.27 -10.78
CA LEU A 274 -18.03 -15.31 -11.81
C LEU A 274 -16.92 -15.00 -12.81
N MET A 275 -15.68 -14.79 -12.36
CA MET A 275 -14.54 -14.58 -13.26
C MET A 275 -14.35 -15.75 -14.23
N ILE A 276 -14.47 -16.98 -13.72
CA ILE A 276 -14.40 -18.21 -14.54
C ILE A 276 -15.55 -18.28 -15.52
N LYS A 277 -16.79 -18.05 -15.06
CA LYS A 277 -18.01 -18.07 -15.89
C LYS A 277 -17.95 -17.06 -17.03
N GLU A 278 -17.47 -15.86 -16.74
CA GLU A 278 -17.36 -14.74 -17.69
C GLU A 278 -16.06 -14.79 -18.52
N ASN A 279 -15.25 -15.86 -18.37
CA ASN A 279 -13.99 -16.08 -19.07
C ASN A 279 -13.01 -14.89 -18.96
N ILE A 280 -12.92 -14.29 -17.77
CA ILE A 280 -11.99 -13.19 -17.49
C ILE A 280 -10.58 -13.76 -17.33
N ARG A 281 -9.74 -13.54 -18.33
CA ARG A 281 -8.36 -14.04 -18.37
C ARG A 281 -7.36 -12.92 -18.18
N VAL A 282 -7.12 -12.58 -16.92
CA VAL A 282 -6.12 -11.57 -16.51
C VAL A 282 -5.36 -12.10 -15.31
N PRO A 283 -4.02 -11.97 -15.25
CA PRO A 283 -3.28 -12.28 -14.03
C PRO A 283 -3.75 -11.39 -12.88
N TRP A 284 -3.92 -11.99 -11.70
CA TRP A 284 -4.14 -11.22 -10.49
C TRP A 284 -3.50 -11.87 -9.27
N ASN A 285 -3.38 -11.10 -8.19
CA ASN A 285 -2.88 -11.58 -6.92
C ASN A 285 -3.58 -10.92 -5.72
N LEU A 286 -3.39 -11.53 -4.55
CA LEU A 286 -3.78 -10.98 -3.25
C LEU A 286 -2.56 -10.34 -2.59
N ALA A 287 -2.24 -9.10 -2.99
CA ALA A 287 -1.00 -8.42 -2.62
C ALA A 287 -0.87 -8.16 -1.11
N ASN A 288 -1.96 -7.76 -0.46
CA ASN A 288 -2.02 -7.55 1.00
C ASN A 288 -2.21 -8.85 1.78
N GLY A 289 -2.50 -9.93 1.06
CA GLY A 289 -2.55 -11.29 1.57
C GLY A 289 -3.85 -11.69 2.26
N VAL A 290 -3.80 -12.89 2.85
CA VAL A 290 -4.90 -13.52 3.58
C VAL A 290 -4.49 -13.84 5.01
N ARG A 291 -5.46 -13.84 5.93
CA ARG A 291 -5.31 -14.42 7.27
C ARG A 291 -5.35 -15.93 7.18
N VAL A 292 -4.45 -16.60 7.91
CA VAL A 292 -4.21 -18.05 7.80
C VAL A 292 -5.42 -18.93 8.15
N ASP A 293 -6.35 -18.39 8.93
CA ASP A 293 -7.59 -19.04 9.37
C ASP A 293 -8.84 -18.56 8.60
N ARG A 294 -8.67 -17.77 7.54
CA ARG A 294 -9.75 -17.22 6.70
C ARG A 294 -9.73 -17.77 5.27
N VAL A 295 -9.08 -18.90 5.06
CA VAL A 295 -8.99 -19.56 3.76
C VAL A 295 -9.26 -21.06 3.88
N ASP A 296 -9.81 -21.63 2.82
CA ASP A 296 -9.98 -23.06 2.64
C ASP A 296 -9.40 -23.51 1.27
N GLN A 297 -9.34 -24.83 1.06
CA GLN A 297 -8.79 -25.38 -0.18
C GLN A 297 -9.65 -25.03 -1.40
N GLU A 298 -10.98 -25.05 -1.28
CA GLU A 298 -11.91 -24.76 -2.38
C GLU A 298 -11.66 -23.34 -2.92
N PHE A 299 -11.55 -22.35 -2.03
CA PHE A 299 -11.26 -20.97 -2.40
C PHE A 299 -9.93 -20.86 -3.14
N LEU A 300 -8.85 -21.47 -2.63
CA LEU A 300 -7.53 -21.38 -3.24
C LEU A 300 -7.49 -22.03 -4.63
N ASP A 301 -8.16 -23.17 -4.81
CA ASP A 301 -8.29 -23.86 -6.10
C ASP A 301 -9.11 -23.02 -7.10
N LEU A 302 -10.21 -22.42 -6.64
CA LEU A 302 -11.02 -21.50 -7.45
C LEU A 302 -10.24 -20.24 -7.83
N ALA A 303 -9.50 -19.64 -6.89
CA ALA A 303 -8.67 -18.47 -7.13
C ALA A 303 -7.61 -18.79 -8.19
N LYS A 304 -6.92 -19.93 -8.06
CA LYS A 304 -5.96 -20.41 -9.07
C LYS A 304 -6.60 -20.54 -10.45
N LYS A 305 -7.76 -21.19 -10.53
CA LYS A 305 -8.51 -21.38 -11.78
C LYS A 305 -8.99 -20.06 -12.38
N ALA A 306 -9.31 -19.07 -11.55
CA ALA A 306 -9.71 -17.73 -11.96
C ALA A 306 -8.52 -16.82 -12.34
N GLY A 307 -7.29 -17.34 -12.40
CA GLY A 307 -6.10 -16.57 -12.82
C GLY A 307 -5.28 -15.96 -11.69
N CYS A 308 -5.60 -16.24 -10.42
CA CYS A 308 -4.75 -15.85 -9.31
C CYS A 308 -3.44 -16.63 -9.39
N TYR A 309 -2.31 -15.92 -9.39
CA TYR A 309 -1.00 -16.57 -9.45
C TYR A 309 -0.25 -16.53 -8.11
N GLN A 310 -0.61 -15.60 -7.22
CA GLN A 310 0.14 -15.36 -5.98
C GLN A 310 -0.77 -14.89 -4.83
N VAL A 311 -0.46 -15.37 -3.62
CA VAL A 311 -1.15 -14.98 -2.38
C VAL A 311 -0.14 -14.55 -1.32
N GLY A 312 -0.32 -13.35 -0.78
CA GLY A 312 0.37 -12.94 0.45
C GLY A 312 -0.19 -13.68 1.67
N ILE A 313 0.64 -14.01 2.64
CA ILE A 313 0.23 -14.71 3.86
C ILE A 313 0.82 -13.98 5.06
N GLY A 314 -0.04 -13.44 5.92
CA GLY A 314 0.36 -12.77 7.15
C GLY A 314 0.69 -13.77 8.25
N PHE A 315 1.95 -14.20 8.34
CA PHE A 315 2.44 -15.06 9.42
C PHE A 315 2.86 -14.24 10.64
N GLU A 316 3.54 -13.12 10.41
CA GLU A 316 4.17 -12.23 11.38
C GLU A 316 5.28 -12.86 12.23
N SER A 317 5.03 -13.96 12.95
CA SER A 317 6.02 -14.56 13.84
C SER A 317 5.95 -16.10 13.84
N GLY A 318 7.08 -16.73 14.16
CA GLY A 318 7.20 -18.15 14.45
C GLY A 318 7.14 -18.48 15.94
N ASP A 319 6.84 -17.51 16.80
CA ASP A 319 6.64 -17.69 18.23
C ASP A 319 5.21 -17.27 18.63
N GLN A 320 4.49 -18.17 19.31
CA GLN A 320 3.09 -17.96 19.65
C GLN A 320 2.90 -16.78 20.63
N LYS A 321 3.81 -16.59 21.59
CA LYS A 321 3.71 -15.48 22.55
C LYS A 321 3.83 -14.13 21.84
N SER A 322 4.70 -14.05 20.83
CA SER A 322 4.81 -12.86 19.99
C SER A 322 3.52 -12.57 19.21
N LEU A 323 2.87 -13.58 18.65
CA LEU A 323 1.58 -13.44 17.97
C LEU A 323 0.45 -13.01 18.91
N ASP A 324 0.45 -13.56 20.12
CA ASP A 324 -0.54 -13.24 21.15
C ASP A 324 -0.35 -11.80 21.64
N SER A 325 0.91 -11.34 21.78
CA SER A 325 1.23 -9.96 22.20
C SER A 325 0.72 -8.86 21.27
N ILE A 326 0.31 -9.22 20.05
CA ILE A 326 -0.25 -8.29 19.07
C ILE A 326 -1.71 -8.54 18.76
N ASP A 327 -2.41 -9.39 19.52
CA ASP A 327 -3.82 -9.75 19.31
C ASP A 327 -4.09 -10.26 17.88
N LYS A 328 -3.16 -11.04 17.29
CA LYS A 328 -3.34 -11.58 15.93
C LYS A 328 -4.46 -12.63 15.90
N GLY A 329 -4.58 -13.42 16.96
CA GLY A 329 -5.64 -14.42 17.13
C GLY A 329 -5.55 -15.57 16.14
N ILE A 330 -4.33 -16.06 15.87
CA ILE A 330 -4.03 -17.21 15.02
C ILE A 330 -3.01 -18.13 15.71
N THR A 331 -2.92 -19.38 15.29
CA THR A 331 -1.89 -20.32 15.76
C THR A 331 -0.87 -20.70 14.68
N LEU A 332 0.30 -21.18 15.12
CA LEU A 332 1.35 -21.66 14.19
C LEU A 332 0.89 -22.88 13.38
N GLU A 333 -0.01 -23.70 13.91
CA GLU A 333 -0.61 -24.83 13.20
C GLU A 333 -1.54 -24.36 12.08
N GLN A 334 -2.37 -23.34 12.33
CA GLN A 334 -3.19 -22.72 11.30
C GLN A 334 -2.32 -22.12 10.19
N ALA A 335 -1.22 -21.46 10.55
CA ALA A 335 -0.24 -20.95 9.60
C ALA A 335 0.37 -22.07 8.74
N ALA A 336 0.78 -23.19 9.35
CA ALA A 336 1.31 -24.34 8.61
C ALA A 336 0.28 -24.94 7.66
N LYS A 337 -0.97 -25.13 8.11
CA LYS A 337 -2.07 -25.64 7.30
C LYS A 337 -2.40 -24.71 6.11
N CYS A 338 -2.41 -23.41 6.33
CA CYS A 338 -2.59 -22.42 5.26
C CYS A 338 -1.49 -22.56 4.18
N MET A 339 -0.22 -22.64 4.60
CA MET A 339 0.90 -22.81 3.66
C MET A 339 0.80 -24.13 2.88
N GLU A 340 0.35 -25.21 3.50
CA GLU A 340 0.08 -26.49 2.82
C GLU A 340 -1.00 -26.33 1.73
N MET A 341 -2.14 -25.73 2.07
CA MET A 341 -3.24 -25.53 1.11
C MET A 341 -2.82 -24.65 -0.08
N VAL A 342 -2.05 -23.59 0.19
CA VAL A 342 -1.52 -22.69 -0.86
C VAL A 342 -0.57 -23.43 -1.80
N LYS A 343 0.31 -24.28 -1.27
CA LYS A 343 1.20 -25.13 -2.09
C LYS A 343 0.41 -26.14 -2.91
N LYS A 344 -0.59 -26.78 -2.31
CA LYS A 344 -1.46 -27.76 -2.98
C LYS A 344 -2.22 -27.15 -4.15
N ALA A 345 -2.70 -25.91 -4.00
CA ALA A 345 -3.35 -25.14 -5.07
C ALA A 345 -2.38 -24.68 -6.18
N GLY A 346 -1.06 -24.86 -6.03
CA GLY A 346 -0.07 -24.44 -7.01
C GLY A 346 0.05 -22.91 -7.13
N LEU A 347 -0.24 -22.18 -6.06
CA LEU A 347 -0.10 -20.73 -5.96
C LEU A 347 1.30 -20.34 -5.48
N GLU A 348 1.83 -19.23 -6.00
CA GLU A 348 2.99 -18.61 -5.38
C GLU A 348 2.60 -18.00 -4.04
N SER A 349 3.52 -18.00 -3.08
CA SER A 349 3.28 -17.41 -1.76
C SER A 349 4.29 -16.33 -1.41
N VAL A 350 3.79 -15.23 -0.85
CA VAL A 350 4.61 -14.21 -0.20
C VAL A 350 4.36 -14.30 1.30
N GLY A 351 5.31 -14.82 2.07
CA GLY A 351 5.21 -14.85 3.53
C GLY A 351 5.61 -13.51 4.13
N PHE A 352 4.71 -12.88 4.88
CA PHE A 352 4.98 -11.67 5.65
C PHE A 352 5.39 -12.05 7.08
N PHE A 353 6.56 -11.56 7.49
CA PHE A 353 7.16 -11.77 8.81
C PHE A 353 7.57 -10.42 9.40
N MET A 354 7.53 -10.34 10.73
CA MET A 354 7.85 -9.17 11.52
C MET A 354 8.81 -9.57 12.64
N LEU A 355 9.77 -8.70 12.93
CA LEU A 355 10.68 -8.82 14.08
C LEU A 355 10.54 -7.58 14.97
N GLY A 356 10.68 -7.73 16.28
CA GLY A 356 10.48 -6.66 17.26
C GLY A 356 9.02 -6.46 17.64
N LEU A 357 8.22 -7.54 17.65
CA LEU A 357 6.90 -7.53 18.27
C LEU A 357 7.03 -7.37 19.80
N PRO A 358 6.02 -6.85 20.52
CA PRO A 358 6.18 -6.48 21.94
C PRO A 358 6.78 -7.55 22.85
N ALA A 359 6.42 -8.82 22.65
CA ALA A 359 6.95 -9.94 23.43
C ALA A 359 8.22 -10.58 22.85
N ASP A 360 8.78 -10.07 21.75
CA ASP A 360 9.94 -10.65 21.12
C ASP A 360 11.17 -10.59 22.04
N THR A 361 11.86 -11.72 22.11
CA THR A 361 13.21 -11.93 22.65
C THR A 361 14.11 -12.47 21.55
N GLU A 362 15.44 -12.49 21.74
CA GLU A 362 16.35 -13.10 20.77
C GLU A 362 15.99 -14.55 20.40
N GLU A 363 15.47 -15.33 21.37
CA GLU A 363 15.00 -16.69 21.12
C GLU A 363 13.79 -16.71 20.18
N SER A 364 12.80 -15.84 20.42
CA SER A 364 11.64 -15.72 19.53
C SER A 364 12.03 -15.27 18.11
N LEU A 365 13.03 -14.40 17.97
CA LEU A 365 13.53 -13.98 16.65
C LEU A 365 14.13 -15.18 15.89
N LYS A 366 14.87 -16.06 16.59
CA LYS A 366 15.37 -17.32 16.01
C LYS A 366 14.22 -18.23 15.58
N LYS A 367 13.21 -18.42 16.44
CA LYS A 367 12.00 -19.22 16.12
C LYS A 367 11.29 -18.68 14.88
N THR A 368 11.16 -17.37 14.73
CA THR A 368 10.56 -16.74 13.54
C THR A 368 11.37 -17.02 12.27
N ILE A 369 12.70 -16.92 12.34
CA ILE A 369 13.57 -17.27 11.20
C ILE A 369 13.45 -18.75 10.85
N ASP A 370 13.47 -19.63 11.84
CA ASP A 370 13.36 -21.07 11.64
C ASP A 370 11.99 -21.47 11.09
N PHE A 371 10.92 -20.81 11.55
CA PHE A 371 9.58 -20.98 11.03
C PHE A 371 9.47 -20.51 9.57
N ALA A 372 10.04 -19.36 9.22
CA ALA A 372 10.08 -18.89 7.83
C ALA A 372 10.81 -19.89 6.92
N VAL A 373 11.97 -20.39 7.35
CA VAL A 373 12.73 -21.42 6.64
C VAL A 373 11.93 -22.72 6.54
N LYS A 374 11.21 -23.13 7.59
CA LYS A 374 10.34 -24.32 7.58
C LYS A 374 9.21 -24.19 6.57
N MET A 375 8.45 -23.09 6.64
CA MET A 375 7.32 -22.80 5.75
C MET A 375 7.74 -22.67 4.28
N MET A 376 8.90 -22.06 4.04
CA MET A 376 9.50 -21.90 2.70
C MET A 376 8.51 -21.34 1.68
N PRO A 377 7.98 -20.11 1.89
CA PRO A 377 7.20 -19.44 0.87
C PRO A 377 8.03 -19.16 -0.39
N THR A 378 7.36 -18.82 -1.49
CA THR A 378 8.07 -18.47 -2.75
C THR A 378 8.94 -17.24 -2.57
N TYR A 379 8.42 -16.26 -1.82
CA TYR A 379 9.11 -15.06 -1.39
C TYR A 379 8.87 -14.85 0.11
N ALA A 380 9.89 -14.45 0.85
CA ALA A 380 9.75 -14.06 2.26
C ALA A 380 10.08 -12.58 2.42
N LYS A 381 9.15 -11.81 2.95
CA LYS A 381 9.32 -10.39 3.27
C LYS A 381 9.32 -10.25 4.78
N CYS A 382 10.45 -9.83 5.33
CA CYS A 382 10.60 -9.51 6.74
C CYS A 382 10.68 -7.99 6.91
N THR A 383 9.95 -7.46 7.88
CA THR A 383 10.08 -6.07 8.35
C THR A 383 10.46 -6.06 9.84
N VAL A 384 10.97 -4.93 10.32
CA VAL A 384 11.01 -4.66 11.76
C VAL A 384 9.74 -3.91 12.13
N THR A 385 9.11 -4.27 13.23
CA THR A 385 7.91 -3.64 13.75
C THR A 385 8.14 -2.15 13.93
N LEU A 386 7.26 -1.35 13.34
CA LEU A 386 7.24 0.10 13.48
C LEU A 386 5.91 0.52 14.11
N PRO A 387 5.93 1.16 15.29
CA PRO A 387 4.72 1.76 15.84
C PRO A 387 4.36 2.97 14.98
N LEU A 388 3.25 2.92 14.25
CA LEU A 388 2.77 4.05 13.44
C LEU A 388 1.61 4.77 14.14
N PRO A 389 1.48 6.10 13.99
CA PRO A 389 0.40 6.86 14.62
C PRO A 389 -0.99 6.31 14.25
N GLY A 390 -1.86 6.32 15.26
CA GLY A 390 -3.18 5.71 15.26
C GLY A 390 -3.16 4.19 15.07
N THR A 391 -2.14 3.53 15.60
CA THR A 391 -2.20 2.11 15.94
C THR A 391 -2.27 2.01 17.45
N ARG A 392 -2.92 0.97 18.00
CA ARG A 392 -2.95 0.78 19.46
C ARG A 392 -1.54 0.63 20.04
N MET A 393 -0.65 0.02 19.26
CA MET A 393 0.76 -0.12 19.62
C MET A 393 1.45 1.24 19.77
N PHE A 394 1.24 2.17 18.84
CA PHE A 394 1.80 3.51 18.95
C PHE A 394 1.26 4.26 20.16
N ASP A 395 -0.05 4.25 20.37
CA ASP A 395 -0.68 4.95 21.51
C ASP A 395 -0.14 4.41 22.84
N GLN A 396 0.05 3.09 22.94
CA GLN A 396 0.66 2.46 24.11
C GLN A 396 2.13 2.88 24.29
N TYR A 397 2.94 2.81 23.23
CA TYR A 397 4.36 3.14 23.30
C TYR A 397 4.59 4.63 23.57
N GLU A 398 3.71 5.49 23.09
CA GLU A 398 3.74 6.91 23.39
C GLU A 398 3.43 7.17 24.87
N LYS A 399 2.36 6.56 25.41
CA LYS A 399 2.02 6.65 26.84
C LYS A 399 3.14 6.15 27.75
N GLU A 400 3.88 5.14 27.31
CA GLU A 400 5.03 4.57 28.03
C GLU A 400 6.34 5.35 27.82
N GLY A 401 6.33 6.45 27.05
CA GLY A 401 7.53 7.24 26.77
C GLY A 401 8.58 6.52 25.92
N ARG A 402 8.14 5.56 25.08
CA ARG A 402 9.02 4.72 24.25
C ARG A 402 9.27 5.29 22.86
N ILE A 403 8.42 6.19 22.35
CA ILE A 403 8.63 6.83 21.05
C ILE A 403 9.79 7.82 21.15
N LYS A 404 10.84 7.62 20.33
CA LYS A 404 12.07 8.42 20.39
C LYS A 404 12.01 9.68 19.52
N THR A 405 11.24 9.64 18.44
CA THR A 405 11.14 10.74 17.48
C THR A 405 9.79 10.76 16.77
N ARG A 406 9.31 11.95 16.43
CA ARG A 406 8.17 12.19 15.52
C ARG A 406 8.61 12.68 14.13
N ASP A 407 9.91 12.60 13.84
CA ASP A 407 10.39 12.76 12.48
C ASP A 407 9.98 11.53 11.66
N TRP A 408 8.84 11.66 10.98
CA TRP A 408 8.23 10.58 10.22
C TRP A 408 9.09 10.09 9.06
N SER A 409 10.05 10.89 8.57
CA SER A 409 10.99 10.46 7.52
C SER A 409 11.90 9.30 7.97
N GLN A 410 12.06 9.12 9.28
CA GLN A 410 12.85 8.02 9.87
C GLN A 410 12.08 6.70 9.98
N TYR A 411 10.76 6.72 9.81
CA TYR A 411 9.90 5.54 9.91
C TYR A 411 9.90 4.77 8.58
N ASN A 412 10.80 3.81 8.42
CA ASN A 412 10.99 3.10 7.15
C ASN A 412 10.86 1.57 7.31
N PHE A 413 9.87 0.96 6.64
CA PHE A 413 9.65 -0.49 6.72
C PHE A 413 10.79 -1.36 6.13
N HIS A 414 11.69 -0.76 5.35
CA HIS A 414 12.79 -1.43 4.65
C HIS A 414 14.16 -1.22 5.31
N LYS A 415 14.23 -0.39 6.34
CA LYS A 415 15.46 -0.11 7.09
C LYS A 415 15.15 -0.14 8.58
N VAL A 416 15.97 -0.86 9.34
CA VAL A 416 15.86 -0.84 10.81
C VAL A 416 16.23 0.56 11.29
N GLY A 417 15.22 1.31 11.74
CA GLY A 417 15.37 2.62 12.37
C GLY A 417 15.32 2.51 13.89
N ASP A 418 15.92 3.49 14.57
CA ASP A 418 15.89 3.60 16.04
C ASP A 418 14.82 4.61 16.50
N VAL A 419 13.58 4.41 16.05
CA VAL A 419 12.47 5.36 16.28
C VAL A 419 11.68 5.10 17.57
N TYR A 420 11.91 3.96 18.23
CA TYR A 420 11.28 3.61 19.50
C TYR A 420 12.17 2.72 20.38
N LYS A 421 11.88 2.67 21.68
CA LYS A 421 12.53 1.78 22.66
C LYS A 421 11.74 0.48 22.83
N HIS A 422 12.18 -0.59 22.17
CA HIS A 422 11.59 -1.92 22.32
C HIS A 422 11.70 -2.43 23.78
N PRO A 423 10.72 -3.19 24.31
CA PRO A 423 10.74 -3.68 25.70
C PRO A 423 11.96 -4.54 26.05
N ASN A 424 12.37 -5.45 25.16
CA ASN A 424 13.35 -6.50 25.47
C ASN A 424 14.59 -6.50 24.56
N LEU A 425 14.68 -5.61 23.56
CA LEU A 425 15.66 -5.71 22.47
C LEU A 425 16.25 -4.35 22.14
N SER A 426 17.51 -4.31 21.70
CA SER A 426 18.11 -3.11 21.13
C SER A 426 17.89 -3.03 19.61
N ALA A 427 18.04 -1.83 19.05
CA ALA A 427 17.96 -1.63 17.60
C ALA A 427 19.07 -2.40 16.84
N GLU A 428 20.26 -2.51 17.44
CA GLU A 428 21.38 -3.30 16.89
C GLU A 428 21.02 -4.79 16.82
N THR A 429 20.39 -5.33 17.87
CA THR A 429 19.92 -6.71 17.89
C THR A 429 18.86 -6.94 16.81
N LEU A 430 17.87 -6.07 16.68
CA LEU A 430 16.85 -6.17 15.63
C LEU A 430 17.48 -6.12 14.23
N LYS A 431 18.45 -5.22 14.01
CA LYS A 431 19.21 -5.13 12.74
C LYS A 431 20.01 -6.40 12.45
N ARG A 432 20.66 -6.99 13.46
CA ARG A 432 21.39 -8.25 13.35
C ARG A 432 20.47 -9.38 12.90
N TYR A 433 19.30 -9.54 13.54
CA TYR A 433 18.34 -10.59 13.21
C TYR A 433 17.59 -10.34 11.89
N TYR A 434 17.30 -9.09 11.55
CA TYR A 434 16.77 -8.73 10.22
C TYR A 434 17.71 -9.20 9.11
N ASN A 435 19.01 -8.90 9.22
CA ASN A 435 20.01 -9.37 8.24
C ASN A 435 20.15 -10.90 8.27
N LEU A 436 20.11 -11.51 9.47
CA LEU A 436 20.17 -12.96 9.63
C LEU A 436 18.97 -13.65 8.96
N PHE A 437 17.77 -13.09 9.05
CA PHE A 437 16.56 -13.60 8.41
C PHE A 437 16.78 -13.75 6.91
N TYR A 438 17.15 -12.67 6.22
CA TYR A 438 17.36 -12.69 4.77
C TYR A 438 18.49 -13.66 4.38
N ARG A 439 19.58 -13.69 5.17
CA ARG A 439 20.69 -14.62 4.93
C ARG A 439 20.24 -16.08 5.07
N ARG A 440 19.60 -16.44 6.19
CA ARG A 440 19.14 -17.80 6.49
C ARG A 440 18.09 -18.30 5.51
N PHE A 441 17.22 -17.41 5.03
CA PHE A 441 16.16 -17.76 4.09
C PHE A 441 16.67 -17.90 2.65
N TYR A 442 17.27 -16.84 2.09
CA TYR A 442 17.59 -16.78 0.66
C TYR A 442 18.86 -17.56 0.28
N PHE A 443 19.78 -17.81 1.22
CA PHE A 443 20.94 -18.70 0.99
C PHE A 443 20.70 -20.14 1.47
N ASN A 444 19.47 -20.48 1.83
CA ASN A 444 19.14 -21.87 2.19
C ASN A 444 19.28 -22.79 0.95
N PRO A 445 20.00 -23.92 1.04
CA PRO A 445 20.15 -24.84 -0.11
C PRO A 445 18.83 -25.34 -0.69
N ARG A 446 17.81 -25.56 0.16
CA ARG A 446 16.46 -25.94 -0.29
C ARG A 446 15.80 -24.83 -1.10
N TYR A 447 15.94 -23.58 -0.66
CA TYR A 447 15.41 -22.42 -1.38
C TYR A 447 16.10 -22.26 -2.74
N LEU A 448 17.44 -22.30 -2.75
CA LEU A 448 18.23 -22.18 -3.97
C LEU A 448 17.88 -23.28 -4.98
N LYS A 449 17.81 -24.54 -4.53
CA LYS A 449 17.38 -25.67 -5.37
C LYS A 449 15.97 -25.44 -5.94
N MET A 450 15.01 -25.02 -5.12
CA MET A 450 13.65 -24.71 -5.54
C MET A 450 13.62 -23.60 -6.61
N ARG A 451 14.38 -22.52 -6.41
CA ARG A 451 14.47 -21.41 -7.37
C ARG A 451 15.14 -21.80 -8.68
N ILE A 452 16.20 -22.60 -8.64
CA ILE A 452 16.89 -23.11 -9.84
C ILE A 452 15.94 -23.99 -10.66
N ILE A 453 15.28 -24.97 -10.03
CA ILE A 453 14.33 -25.85 -10.73
C ILE A 453 13.20 -25.04 -11.36
N LYS A 454 12.62 -24.09 -10.61
CA LYS A 454 11.55 -23.22 -11.12
C LYS A 454 12.01 -22.37 -12.29
N SER A 455 13.16 -21.71 -12.18
CA SER A 455 13.67 -20.82 -13.24
C SER A 455 14.11 -21.58 -14.50
N ILE A 456 14.54 -22.83 -14.40
CA ILE A 456 14.76 -23.69 -15.57
C ILE A 456 13.43 -24.03 -16.25
N ARG A 457 12.44 -24.49 -15.47
CA ARG A 457 11.10 -24.82 -15.98
C ARG A 457 10.43 -23.63 -16.66
N ASP A 458 10.55 -22.46 -16.05
CA ASP A 458 9.92 -21.23 -16.52
C ASP A 458 10.78 -20.52 -17.61
N LYS A 459 11.93 -21.10 -17.99
CA LYS A 459 12.92 -20.55 -18.95
C LYS A 459 13.46 -19.16 -18.58
N THR A 460 13.58 -18.88 -17.28
CA THR A 460 14.06 -17.61 -16.73
C THR A 460 15.43 -17.72 -16.06
N PHE A 461 16.09 -18.88 -16.08
CA PHE A 461 17.32 -19.17 -15.32
C PHE A 461 18.40 -18.08 -15.46
N LEU A 462 18.84 -17.76 -16.69
CA LEU A 462 19.90 -16.75 -16.91
C LEU A 462 19.53 -15.37 -16.37
N ARG A 463 18.26 -14.98 -16.55
CA ARG A 463 17.72 -13.71 -16.05
C ARG A 463 17.70 -13.69 -14.52
N ASP A 464 17.19 -14.75 -13.90
CA ASP A 464 17.11 -14.87 -12.44
C ASP A 464 18.51 -14.90 -11.81
N VAL A 465 19.49 -15.57 -12.44
CA VAL A 465 20.90 -15.55 -12.03
C VAL A 465 21.48 -14.14 -12.13
N TYR A 466 21.27 -13.44 -13.25
CA TYR A 466 21.75 -12.07 -13.43
C TYR A 466 21.24 -11.13 -12.33
N TYR A 467 19.93 -11.14 -12.05
CA TYR A 467 19.37 -10.28 -11.02
C TYR A 467 19.71 -10.75 -9.61
N GLY A 468 19.85 -12.06 -9.38
CA GLY A 468 20.35 -12.61 -8.12
C GLY A 468 21.76 -12.10 -7.81
N LEU A 469 22.68 -12.22 -8.76
CA LEU A 469 24.04 -11.69 -8.64
C LEU A 469 24.03 -10.17 -8.44
N LYS A 470 23.24 -9.41 -9.22
CA LYS A 470 23.13 -7.96 -9.07
C LYS A 470 22.61 -7.53 -7.69
N THR A 471 21.72 -8.33 -7.09
CA THR A 471 21.10 -8.04 -5.80
C THR A 471 21.99 -8.43 -4.63
N PHE A 472 22.57 -9.63 -4.65
CA PHE A 472 23.28 -10.23 -3.52
C PHE A 472 24.82 -10.18 -3.62
N LEU A 473 25.38 -10.04 -4.83
CA LEU A 473 26.82 -9.96 -5.10
C LEU A 473 27.13 -8.78 -6.03
N PRO A 474 26.78 -7.54 -5.64
CA PRO A 474 26.85 -6.41 -6.55
C PRO A 474 28.26 -6.04 -6.99
N ASP A 475 29.28 -6.41 -6.21
CA ASP A 475 30.69 -6.14 -6.50
C ASP A 475 31.27 -7.11 -7.55
N PHE A 476 30.54 -8.18 -7.90
CA PHE A 476 30.90 -9.07 -9.01
C PHE A 476 30.80 -8.36 -10.37
N PHE A 477 29.90 -7.38 -10.51
CA PHE A 477 29.69 -6.65 -11.76
C PHE A 477 30.41 -5.30 -11.84
N SER A 478 30.97 -4.79 -10.73
CA SER A 478 31.83 -3.59 -10.77
C SER A 478 33.14 -3.88 -11.53
N PHE A 479 33.64 -5.11 -11.47
CA PHE A 479 34.81 -5.58 -12.22
C PHE A 479 34.62 -5.52 -13.75
N LEU A 480 33.39 -5.74 -14.24
CA LEU A 480 33.05 -5.69 -15.67
C LEU A 480 32.88 -4.26 -16.22
N LYS A 481 32.74 -3.26 -15.34
CA LYS A 481 32.62 -1.84 -15.73
C LYS A 481 33.96 -1.10 -15.80
N LEU A 482 35.04 -1.70 -15.33
CA LEU A 482 36.40 -1.13 -15.36
C LEU A 482 37.17 -1.47 -16.66
N GLY A 483 36.50 -2.07 -17.65
CA GLY A 483 37.07 -2.42 -18.95
C GLY A 483 36.41 -1.73 -20.14
N LYS A 484 35.80 -0.56 -19.96
CA LYS A 484 35.29 0.30 -21.04
C LYS A 484 35.76 1.73 -20.86
#